data_AF-A0A3S8RKZ1-F1
#
_entry.id   AF-A0A3S8RKZ1-F1
#
_cell.length_a   1.000
_cell.length_b   1.000
_cell.length_c   1.000
_cell.angle_alpha   90.00
_cell.angle_beta   90.00
_cell.angle_gamma   90.00
#
_symmetry.space_group_name_H-M   'P 1'
#
loop_
_entity.id
_entity.type
_entity.pdbx_description
1 polymer ?
#
loop_
_entity_poly.entity_id
_entity_poly.type
_entity_poly.pdbx_seq_one_letter_code
_entity_poly.pdbx_strand_id
1 'polypeptide(L)'
;MEQTQTTDAKPSGFTRLKLFFKQGDYKFLGIILMIHVLLGTIHLFAYNSLHPLSKLLANLPMIFQIIIVSIYGLLAYAIPGYLIVIAIKNKSRILKSVDFALIVLFMILFITFIVLYILSFFESSRVIWMIYSFVNPLMGTFSEKLMRIHWSSILWIISAAVPSFGLLIGMYLRLKCEGVVE
;
A
#
# COMPACT_ATOMS: atom_id res chain seq x y z
N MET A 1 43.95 -10.49 23.78
CA MET A 1 42.88 -11.47 23.53
C MET A 1 41.74 -10.74 22.87
N GLU A 2 41.49 -11.07 21.61
CA GLU A 2 40.58 -10.37 20.69
C GLU A 2 39.13 -10.46 21.17
N GLN A 3 38.45 -9.31 21.15
CA GLN A 3 37.00 -9.23 21.24
C GLN A 3 36.41 -9.76 19.93
N THR A 4 35.81 -10.94 19.97
CA THR A 4 35.04 -11.48 18.87
C THR A 4 33.78 -10.62 18.69
N GLN A 5 33.85 -9.66 17.76
CA GLN A 5 32.67 -8.94 17.29
C GLN A 5 31.78 -9.94 16.54
N THR A 6 30.71 -10.40 17.18
CA THR A 6 29.60 -11.05 16.49
C THR A 6 28.92 -10.00 15.63
N THR A 7 29.32 -9.92 14.37
CA THR A 7 28.58 -9.20 13.36
C THR A 7 27.24 -9.92 13.18
N ASP A 8 26.17 -9.36 13.78
CA ASP A 8 24.80 -9.77 13.50
C ASP A 8 24.49 -9.49 12.03
N ALA A 9 24.84 -10.44 11.17
CA ALA A 9 24.57 -10.38 9.75
C ALA A 9 23.05 -10.33 9.57
N LYS A 10 22.54 -9.18 9.11
CA LYS A 10 21.12 -9.03 8.78
C LYS A 10 20.75 -10.17 7.82
N PRO A 11 19.76 -11.01 8.16
CA PRO A 11 19.42 -12.15 7.32
C PRO A 11 18.96 -11.65 5.95
N SER A 12 19.49 -12.29 4.89
CA SER A 12 19.15 -11.98 3.49
C SER A 12 17.64 -12.09 3.26
N GLY A 13 17.13 -11.37 2.25
CA GLY A 13 15.69 -11.35 1.93
C GLY A 13 15.09 -12.75 1.74
N PHE A 14 15.86 -13.69 1.18
CA PHE A 14 15.45 -15.09 1.00
C PHE A 14 15.35 -15.84 2.33
N THR A 15 16.28 -15.62 3.27
CA THR A 15 16.24 -16.21 4.61
C THR A 15 15.06 -15.66 5.41
N ARG A 16 14.75 -14.36 5.28
CA ARG A 16 13.55 -13.75 5.88
C ARG A 16 12.27 -14.33 5.29
N LEU A 17 12.20 -14.52 3.97
CA LEU A 17 11.08 -15.17 3.28
C LEU A 17 10.83 -16.57 3.87
N LYS A 18 11.89 -17.38 3.97
CA LYS A 18 11.82 -18.74 4.51
C LYS A 18 11.40 -18.77 5.98
N LEU A 19 11.91 -17.83 6.80
CA LEU A 19 11.53 -17.68 8.21
C LEU A 19 10.06 -17.27 8.38
N PHE A 20 9.57 -16.36 7.54
CA PHE A 20 8.18 -15.90 7.55
C PHE A 20 7.19 -17.06 7.33
N PHE A 21 7.45 -17.91 6.33
CA PHE A 21 6.64 -19.11 6.09
C PHE A 21 6.78 -20.14 7.23
N LYS A 22 7.95 -20.22 7.87
CA LYS A 22 8.21 -21.16 8.98
C LYS A 22 7.58 -20.72 10.31
N GLN A 23 7.43 -19.41 10.55
CA GLN A 23 6.89 -18.85 11.81
C GLN A 23 5.36 -18.71 11.81
N GLY A 24 4.69 -18.92 10.67
CA GLY A 24 3.23 -18.81 10.55
C GLY A 24 2.72 -17.38 10.38
N ASP A 25 3.60 -16.47 9.93
CA ASP A 25 3.30 -15.05 9.79
C ASP A 25 2.51 -14.72 8.50
N TYR A 26 2.26 -15.73 7.65
CA TYR A 26 1.32 -15.65 6.51
C TYR A 26 -0.08 -15.20 6.92
N LYS A 27 -0.48 -15.45 8.17
CA LYS A 27 -1.75 -14.96 8.72
C LYS A 27 -1.82 -13.43 8.72
N PHE A 28 -0.70 -12.77 9.03
CA PHE A 28 -0.61 -11.32 9.04
C PHE A 28 -0.67 -10.74 7.63
N LEU A 29 0.04 -11.35 6.68
CA LEU A 29 -0.10 -11.01 5.27
C LEU A 29 -1.55 -11.16 4.79
N GLY A 30 -2.22 -12.26 5.18
CA GLY A 30 -3.63 -12.46 4.89
C GLY A 30 -4.53 -11.35 5.43
N ILE A 31 -4.31 -10.90 6.68
CA ILE A 31 -5.05 -9.77 7.28
C ILE A 31 -4.83 -8.48 6.48
N ILE A 32 -3.59 -8.17 6.13
CA ILE A 32 -3.25 -6.95 5.37
C ILE A 32 -3.89 -6.96 3.99
N LEU A 33 -3.79 -8.09 3.27
CA LEU A 33 -4.43 -8.26 1.96
C LEU A 33 -5.95 -8.18 2.06
N MET A 34 -6.55 -8.81 3.07
CA MET A 34 -7.99 -8.76 3.31
C MET A 34 -8.47 -7.32 3.57
N ILE A 35 -7.75 -6.56 4.39
CA ILE A 35 -8.07 -5.15 4.66
C ILE A 35 -7.95 -4.31 3.40
N HIS A 36 -6.90 -4.51 2.61
CA HIS A 36 -6.72 -3.83 1.33
C HIS A 36 -7.87 -4.11 0.37
N VAL A 37 -8.27 -5.37 0.22
CA VAL A 37 -9.39 -5.78 -0.63
C VAL A 37 -10.71 -5.23 -0.10
N LEU A 38 -10.96 -5.30 1.22
CA LEU A 38 -12.20 -4.82 1.83
C LEU A 38 -12.35 -3.30 1.63
N LEU A 39 -11.31 -2.53 1.93
CA LEU A 39 -11.31 -1.09 1.80
C LEU A 39 -11.46 -0.67 0.33
N GLY A 40 -10.78 -1.39 -0.57
CA GLY A 40 -10.94 -1.20 -2.01
C GLY A 40 -12.37 -1.50 -2.49
N THR A 41 -12.97 -2.58 -2.00
CA THR A 41 -14.36 -2.97 -2.33
C THR A 41 -15.36 -1.92 -1.84
N ILE A 42 -15.24 -1.47 -0.59
CA ILE A 42 -16.08 -0.39 -0.05
C ILE A 42 -15.97 0.86 -0.91
N HIS A 43 -14.75 1.26 -1.28
CA HIS A 43 -14.52 2.43 -2.12
C HIS A 43 -15.14 2.29 -3.52
N LEU A 44 -15.03 1.11 -4.14
CA LEU A 44 -15.66 0.84 -5.44
C LEU A 44 -17.19 0.91 -5.36
N PHE A 45 -17.81 0.31 -4.35
CA PHE A 45 -19.26 0.36 -4.16
C PHE A 45 -19.76 1.76 -3.83
N ALA A 46 -19.02 2.52 -3.03
CA ALA A 46 -19.41 3.88 -2.63
C ALA A 46 -19.38 4.87 -3.81
N TYR A 47 -18.43 4.70 -4.74
CA TYR A 47 -18.14 5.74 -5.72
C TYR A 47 -18.22 5.31 -7.18
N ASN A 48 -18.37 4.01 -7.49
CA ASN A 48 -18.48 3.47 -8.84
C ASN A 48 -17.46 4.11 -9.83
N SER A 49 -16.21 4.23 -9.39
CA SER A 49 -15.08 4.87 -10.10
C SER A 49 -15.15 6.39 -10.31
N LEU A 50 -16.12 7.10 -9.71
CA LEU A 50 -16.31 8.55 -9.82
C LEU A 50 -16.35 9.22 -8.44
N HIS A 51 -15.26 9.10 -7.69
CA HIS A 51 -15.14 9.82 -6.43
C HIS A 51 -15.30 11.34 -6.66
N PRO A 52 -16.11 12.07 -5.86
CA PRO A 52 -16.36 13.51 -6.05
C PRO A 52 -15.09 14.35 -6.15
N LEU A 53 -14.08 13.98 -5.35
CA LEU A 53 -12.75 14.59 -5.36
C LEU A 53 -12.10 14.56 -6.76
N SER A 54 -12.34 13.55 -7.59
CA SER A 54 -11.81 13.49 -8.96
C SER A 54 -12.27 14.65 -9.83
N LYS A 55 -13.49 15.18 -9.62
CA LYS A 55 -14.00 16.35 -10.35
C LYS A 55 -13.30 17.64 -9.92
N LEU A 56 -13.04 17.78 -8.62
CA LEU A 56 -12.31 18.92 -8.05
C LEU A 56 -10.86 18.94 -8.55
N LEU A 57 -10.23 17.77 -8.61
CA LEU A 57 -8.82 17.63 -8.97
C LEU A 57 -8.53 17.75 -10.47
N ALA A 58 -9.52 17.54 -11.34
CA ALA A 58 -9.33 17.49 -12.79
C ALA A 58 -8.67 18.74 -13.39
N ASN A 59 -8.86 19.91 -12.76
CA ASN A 59 -8.32 21.19 -13.24
C ASN A 59 -7.00 21.58 -12.57
N LEU A 60 -6.52 20.81 -11.58
CA LEU A 60 -5.27 21.09 -10.90
C LEU A 60 -4.09 20.50 -11.65
N PRO A 61 -2.87 21.08 -11.52
CA PRO A 61 -1.66 20.44 -12.02
C PRO A 61 -1.49 19.04 -11.42
N MET A 62 -1.04 18.10 -12.25
CA MET A 62 -0.92 16.68 -11.92
C MET A 62 -0.19 16.40 -10.61
N ILE A 63 0.87 17.16 -10.28
CA ILE A 63 1.60 16.99 -9.03
C ILE A 63 0.69 17.19 -7.81
N PHE A 64 -0.19 18.20 -7.83
CA PHE A 64 -1.14 18.45 -6.76
C PHE A 64 -2.22 17.37 -6.71
N GLN A 65 -2.66 16.86 -7.87
CA GLN A 65 -3.58 15.72 -7.91
C GLN A 65 -2.99 14.51 -7.17
N ILE A 66 -1.73 14.16 -7.48
CA ILE A 66 -1.04 13.03 -6.87
C ILE A 66 -0.87 13.24 -5.37
N ILE A 67 -0.44 14.44 -4.94
CA ILE A 67 -0.27 14.76 -3.51
C ILE A 67 -1.60 14.62 -2.76
N ILE A 68 -2.67 15.23 -3.25
CA ILE A 68 -3.97 15.24 -2.57
C ILE A 68 -4.55 13.82 -2.50
N VAL A 69 -4.52 13.06 -3.60
CA VAL A 69 -5.00 11.67 -3.62
C VAL A 69 -4.14 10.78 -2.71
N SER A 70 -2.83 11.00 -2.67
CA SER A 70 -1.94 10.25 -1.78
C SER A 70 -2.23 10.55 -0.31
N ILE A 71 -2.46 11.81 0.06
CA ILE A 71 -2.86 12.18 1.43
C ILE A 71 -4.19 11.50 1.79
N TYR A 72 -5.19 11.58 0.91
CA TYR A 72 -6.47 10.89 1.10
C TYR A 72 -6.29 9.39 1.32
N GLY A 73 -5.50 8.73 0.46
CA GLY A 73 -5.21 7.30 0.58
C GLY A 73 -4.46 6.97 1.88
N LEU A 74 -3.43 7.74 2.24
CA LEU A 74 -2.69 7.54 3.49
C LEU A 74 -3.63 7.60 4.70
N LEU A 75 -4.52 8.58 4.76
CA LEU A 75 -5.51 8.71 5.83
C LEU A 75 -6.50 7.53 5.84
N ALA A 76 -7.01 7.14 4.69
CA ALA A 76 -7.95 6.02 4.57
C ALA A 76 -7.32 4.69 5.02
N TYR A 77 -6.06 4.43 4.67
CA TYR A 77 -5.33 3.23 5.09
C TYR A 77 -4.77 3.31 6.52
N ALA A 78 -4.57 4.51 7.08
CA ALA A 78 -4.15 4.67 8.47
C ALA A 78 -5.20 4.19 9.47
N ILE A 79 -6.50 4.37 9.17
CA ILE A 79 -7.59 3.91 10.03
C ILE A 79 -7.52 2.39 10.30
N PRO A 80 -7.56 1.50 9.28
CA PRO A 80 -7.46 0.08 9.54
C PRO A 80 -6.08 -0.32 10.09
N GLY A 81 -4.99 0.37 9.71
CA GLY A 81 -3.67 0.17 10.33
C GLY A 81 -3.71 0.33 11.84
N TYR A 82 -4.35 1.38 12.32
CA TYR A 82 -4.57 1.65 13.75
C TYR A 82 -5.40 0.55 14.42
N LEU A 83 -6.48 0.10 13.77
CA LEU A 83 -7.37 -0.94 14.28
C LEU A 83 -6.71 -2.32 14.38
N ILE A 84 -5.81 -2.68 13.46
CA ILE A 84 -5.06 -3.95 13.51
C ILE A 84 -4.28 -4.06 14.82
N VAL A 85 -3.62 -2.99 15.23
CA VAL A 85 -2.83 -2.99 16.47
C VAL A 85 -3.73 -3.16 17.68
N ILE A 86 -4.92 -2.54 17.70
CA ILE A 86 -5.91 -2.76 18.79
C ILE A 86 -6.32 -4.23 18.87
N ALA A 87 -6.60 -4.86 17.74
CA ALA A 87 -7.11 -6.23 17.70
C ALA A 87 -6.10 -7.30 18.15
N ILE A 88 -4.80 -6.99 18.11
CA ILE A 88 -3.74 -7.99 18.32
C ILE A 88 -3.06 -7.80 19.67
N LYS A 89 -3.13 -8.85 20.51
CA LYS A 89 -2.59 -8.84 21.87
C LYS A 89 -1.05 -8.86 21.93
N ASN A 90 -0.38 -9.59 21.03
CA ASN A 90 1.08 -9.75 21.07
C ASN A 90 1.80 -8.75 20.16
N LYS A 91 2.15 -7.59 20.71
CA LYS A 91 2.70 -6.42 19.98
C LYS A 91 4.09 -6.65 19.41
N SER A 92 4.95 -7.42 20.08
CA SER A 92 6.32 -7.70 19.59
C SER A 92 6.33 -8.51 18.30
N ARG A 93 5.32 -9.37 18.11
CA ARG A 93 5.14 -10.14 16.88
C ARG A 93 4.63 -9.27 15.72
N ILE A 94 3.80 -8.26 16.01
CA ILE A 94 3.32 -7.29 15.03
C ILE A 94 4.51 -6.59 14.38
N LEU A 95 5.41 -6.03 15.19
CA LEU A 95 6.58 -5.30 14.71
C LEU A 95 7.49 -6.13 13.80
N LYS A 96 7.64 -7.44 14.06
CA LYS A 96 8.48 -8.32 13.23
C LYS A 96 7.82 -8.77 11.93
N SER A 97 6.49 -8.91 11.92
CA SER A 97 5.75 -9.52 10.80
C SER A 97 5.15 -8.50 9.84
N VAL A 98 4.84 -7.30 10.34
CA VAL A 98 4.19 -6.22 9.60
C VAL A 98 5.06 -5.72 8.46
N ASP A 99 6.34 -5.45 8.72
CA ASP A 99 7.24 -4.90 7.69
C ASP A 99 7.27 -5.78 6.44
N PHE A 100 7.40 -7.09 6.63
CA PHE A 100 7.41 -8.03 5.52
C PHE A 100 6.07 -8.06 4.77
N ALA A 101 4.94 -8.11 5.50
CA ALA A 101 3.62 -8.11 4.88
C ALA A 101 3.35 -6.82 4.07
N LEU A 102 3.75 -5.66 4.60
CA LEU A 102 3.62 -4.36 3.93
C LEU A 102 4.56 -4.24 2.72
N ILE A 103 5.77 -4.79 2.79
CA ILE A 103 6.69 -4.89 1.65
C ILE A 103 6.08 -5.78 0.57
N VAL A 104 5.49 -6.92 0.91
CA VAL A 104 4.85 -7.80 -0.06
C VAL A 104 3.66 -7.10 -0.73
N LEU A 105 2.79 -6.42 0.03
CA LEU A 105 1.71 -5.61 -0.53
C LEU A 105 2.25 -4.56 -1.50
N PHE A 106 3.27 -3.79 -1.08
CA PHE A 106 3.90 -2.79 -1.93
C PHE A 106 4.44 -3.40 -3.22
N MET A 107 5.16 -4.52 -3.15
CA MET A 107 5.73 -5.19 -4.32
C MET A 107 4.64 -5.67 -5.28
N ILE A 108 3.53 -6.22 -4.77
CA ILE A 108 2.38 -6.61 -5.61
C ILE A 108 1.84 -5.41 -6.36
N LEU A 109 1.58 -4.30 -5.67
CA LEU A 109 1.03 -3.09 -6.28
C LEU A 109 2.01 -2.42 -7.24
N PHE A 110 3.30 -2.40 -6.89
CA PHE A 110 4.36 -1.81 -7.69
C PHE A 110 4.59 -2.58 -8.99
N ILE A 111 4.73 -3.91 -8.91
CA ILE A 111 4.87 -4.77 -10.09
C ILE A 111 3.63 -4.61 -10.98
N THR A 112 2.43 -4.64 -10.40
CA THR A 112 1.18 -4.43 -11.15
C THR A 112 1.19 -3.08 -11.86
N PHE A 113 1.57 -2.00 -11.17
CA PHE A 113 1.65 -0.66 -11.76
C PHE A 113 2.65 -0.63 -12.93
N ILE A 114 3.86 -1.17 -12.75
CA ILE A 114 4.89 -1.19 -13.80
C ILE A 114 4.43 -1.99 -15.02
N VAL A 115 3.84 -3.17 -14.83
CA VAL A 115 3.33 -3.99 -15.93
C VAL A 115 2.25 -3.24 -16.70
N LEU A 116 1.27 -2.65 -16.01
CA LEU A 116 0.20 -1.89 -16.66
C LEU A 116 0.71 -0.61 -17.33
N TYR A 117 1.69 0.07 -16.72
CA TYR A 117 2.35 1.22 -17.32
C TYR A 117 3.05 0.85 -18.64
N ILE A 118 3.82 -0.24 -18.65
CA ILE A 118 4.47 -0.76 -19.87
C ILE A 118 3.42 -1.12 -20.93
N LEU A 119 2.38 -1.86 -20.55
CA LEU A 119 1.30 -2.26 -21.47
C LEU A 119 0.59 -1.04 -22.07
N SER A 120 0.44 0.06 -21.30
CA SER A 120 -0.21 1.28 -21.77
C SER A 120 0.51 1.99 -22.93
N PHE A 121 1.79 1.70 -23.17
CA PHE A 121 2.51 2.20 -24.35
C PHE A 121 2.16 1.43 -25.63
N PHE A 122 1.81 0.16 -25.52
CA PHE A 122 1.50 -0.70 -26.67
C PHE A 122 0.02 -0.66 -27.02
N GLU A 123 -0.83 -0.55 -26.00
CA GLU A 123 -2.27 -0.50 -26.15
C GLU A 123 -2.81 0.71 -25.39
N SER A 124 -3.26 1.73 -26.12
CA SER A 124 -3.88 2.94 -25.52
C SER A 124 -5.34 2.66 -25.12
N SER A 125 -5.55 1.56 -24.38
CA SER A 125 -6.87 1.06 -24.00
C SER A 125 -7.19 1.42 -22.56
N ARG A 126 -8.36 2.04 -22.37
CA ARG A 126 -8.98 2.30 -21.05
C ARG A 126 -8.97 1.06 -20.13
N VAL A 127 -9.03 -0.12 -20.73
CA VAL A 127 -9.10 -1.41 -20.02
C VAL A 127 -7.88 -1.64 -19.13
N ILE A 128 -6.70 -1.14 -19.51
CA ILE A 128 -5.44 -1.37 -18.76
C ILE A 128 -5.49 -0.72 -17.38
N TRP A 129 -5.90 0.55 -17.31
CA TRP A 129 -5.99 1.27 -16.03
C TRP A 129 -7.22 0.86 -15.20
N MET A 130 -8.22 0.26 -15.84
CA MET A 130 -9.33 -0.38 -15.13
C MET A 130 -8.86 -1.58 -14.32
N ILE A 131 -7.91 -2.38 -14.83
CA ILE A 131 -7.28 -3.48 -14.07
C ILE A 131 -6.62 -2.93 -12.80
N TYR A 132 -5.92 -1.80 -12.88
CA TYR A 132 -5.32 -1.17 -11.70
C TYR A 132 -6.38 -0.74 -10.67
N SER A 133 -7.57 -0.34 -11.12
CA SER A 133 -8.71 -0.02 -10.24
C SER A 133 -9.29 -1.24 -9.52
N PHE A 134 -9.00 -2.47 -9.97
CA PHE A 134 -9.37 -3.68 -9.25
C PHE A 134 -8.31 -4.09 -8.23
N VAL A 135 -7.02 -3.91 -8.57
CA VAL A 135 -5.91 -4.32 -7.71
C VAL A 135 -5.60 -3.28 -6.62
N ASN A 136 -5.77 -1.99 -6.91
CA ASN A 136 -5.59 -0.88 -5.97
C ASN A 136 -6.79 0.07 -6.04
N PRO A 137 -7.98 -0.32 -5.54
CA PRO A 137 -9.20 0.39 -5.94
C PRO A 137 -9.31 1.82 -5.44
N LEU A 138 -8.78 2.10 -4.26
CA LEU A 138 -8.78 3.46 -3.73
C LEU A 138 -7.98 4.39 -4.64
N MET A 139 -6.75 4.03 -5.00
CA MET A 139 -5.91 4.89 -5.84
C MET A 139 -6.26 4.77 -7.32
N GLY A 140 -6.54 3.56 -7.78
CA GLY A 140 -6.77 3.21 -9.17
C GLY A 140 -8.02 3.87 -9.74
N THR A 141 -9.07 4.12 -8.94
CA THR A 141 -10.24 4.89 -9.39
C THR A 141 -9.90 6.36 -9.68
N PHE A 142 -8.98 6.96 -8.93
CA PHE A 142 -8.45 8.30 -9.27
C PHE A 142 -7.54 8.24 -10.49
N SER A 143 -6.64 7.25 -10.55
CA SER A 143 -5.73 7.06 -11.69
C SER A 143 -6.48 6.81 -13.00
N GLU A 144 -7.52 5.97 -13.01
CA GLU A 144 -8.34 5.67 -14.20
C GLU A 144 -9.05 6.90 -14.75
N LYS A 145 -9.37 7.89 -13.89
CA LYS A 145 -10.00 9.14 -14.31
C LYS A 145 -9.00 10.22 -14.67
N LEU A 146 -7.95 10.40 -13.87
CA LEU A 146 -6.99 11.50 -13.98
C LEU A 146 -5.84 11.19 -14.95
N MET A 147 -5.44 9.93 -15.10
CA MET A 147 -4.45 9.52 -16.11
C MET A 147 -5.01 9.59 -17.53
N ARG A 148 -6.33 9.66 -17.73
CA ARG A 148 -6.92 9.99 -19.05
C ARG A 148 -6.54 11.37 -19.55
N ILE A 149 -6.13 12.27 -18.65
CA ILE A 149 -5.72 13.63 -18.97
C ILE A 149 -4.19 13.65 -19.24
N HIS A 150 -3.44 12.74 -18.62
CA HIS A 150 -1.98 12.64 -18.70
C HIS A 150 -1.53 11.17 -18.83
N TRP A 151 -1.77 10.59 -20.01
CA TRP A 151 -1.70 9.15 -20.31
C TRP A 151 -0.37 8.43 -19.98
N SER A 152 0.71 9.17 -19.72
CA SER A 152 2.07 8.62 -19.59
C SER A 152 2.76 8.98 -18.27
N SER A 153 2.06 9.53 -17.28
CA SER A 153 2.74 10.00 -16.07
C SER A 153 3.14 8.87 -15.13
N ILE A 154 4.42 8.50 -15.21
CA ILE A 154 5.11 7.60 -14.28
C ILE A 154 4.98 8.05 -12.82
N LEU A 155 4.69 9.33 -12.55
CA LEU A 155 4.57 9.86 -11.18
C LEU A 155 3.45 9.18 -10.38
N TRP A 156 2.45 8.60 -11.05
CA TRP A 156 1.42 7.80 -10.38
C TRP A 156 1.95 6.52 -9.73
N ILE A 157 3.20 6.14 -9.95
CA ILE A 157 3.86 5.02 -9.27
C ILE A 157 3.83 5.14 -7.74
N ILE A 158 3.75 6.38 -7.22
CA ILE A 158 3.59 6.66 -5.79
C ILE A 158 2.33 5.97 -5.23
N SER A 159 1.30 5.78 -6.06
CA SER A 159 0.07 5.10 -5.65
C SER A 159 0.26 3.65 -5.20
N ALA A 160 1.31 2.97 -5.64
CA ALA A 160 1.64 1.62 -5.20
C ALA A 160 2.14 1.58 -3.75
N ALA A 161 2.76 2.67 -3.28
CA ALA A 161 3.32 2.77 -1.95
C ALA A 161 2.29 3.23 -0.90
N VAL A 162 1.31 4.02 -1.30
CA VAL A 162 0.33 4.66 -0.39
C VAL A 162 -0.39 3.65 0.53
N PRO A 163 -0.92 2.50 0.06
CA PRO A 163 -1.58 1.54 0.95
C PRO A 163 -0.67 1.03 2.07
N SER A 164 0.56 0.63 1.71
CA SER A 164 1.54 0.11 2.67
C SER A 164 1.98 1.17 3.68
N PHE A 165 2.26 2.40 3.22
CA PHE A 165 2.64 3.49 4.12
C PHE A 165 1.49 3.96 5.00
N GLY A 166 0.26 4.03 4.48
CA GLY A 166 -0.92 4.40 5.26
C GLY A 166 -1.15 3.40 6.40
N LEU A 167 -1.12 2.10 6.10
CA LEU A 167 -1.21 1.05 7.11
C LEU A 167 -0.08 1.15 8.14
N LEU A 168 1.16 1.36 7.70
CA LEU A 168 2.31 1.55 8.58
C LEU A 168 2.13 2.73 9.53
N ILE A 169 1.71 3.89 9.01
CA ILE A 169 1.46 5.11 9.80
C ILE A 169 0.39 4.84 10.85
N GLY A 170 -0.73 4.21 10.46
CA GLY A 170 -1.80 3.85 11.37
C GLY A 170 -1.33 2.97 12.52
N MET A 171 -0.57 1.91 12.19
CA MET A 171 0.00 1.01 13.19
C MET A 171 1.00 1.72 14.11
N TYR A 172 1.89 2.52 13.53
CA TYR A 172 2.90 3.27 14.28
C TYR A 172 2.25 4.25 15.26
N LEU A 173 1.24 5.01 14.82
CA LEU A 173 0.48 5.91 15.68
C LEU A 173 -0.14 5.17 16.86
N ARG A 174 -0.74 3.98 16.63
CA ARG A 174 -1.33 3.19 17.72
C ARG A 174 -0.27 2.67 18.69
N LEU A 175 0.84 2.13 18.18
CA LEU A 175 1.92 1.62 19.02
C LEU A 175 2.56 2.73 19.86
N LYS A 176 2.65 3.95 19.31
CA LYS A 176 3.12 5.14 20.02
C LYS A 176 2.16 5.53 21.15
N CYS A 177 0.84 5.51 20.91
CA CYS A 177 -0.16 5.73 21.96
C CYS A 177 -0.08 4.68 23.08
N GLU A 178 0.38 3.46 22.78
CA GLU A 178 0.57 2.38 23.76
C GLU A 178 1.95 2.41 24.44
N GLY A 179 2.83 3.35 24.10
CA GLY A 179 4.19 3.46 24.66
C GLY A 179 5.13 2.33 24.22
N VAL A 180 4.82 1.63 23.13
CA VAL A 180 5.64 0.52 22.62
C VAL A 180 6.79 1.02 21.73
N VAL A 181 6.61 2.19 21.11
CA VAL A 181 7.60 2.86 20.26
C VAL A 181 7.71 4.33 20.66
N GLU A 182 8.92 4.88 20.63
CA GLU A 182 9.24 6.27 21.02
C GLU A 182 8.75 7.34 20.01
#